data_AF-A0A938G8I2-F1
#
_entry.id   AF-A0A938G8I2-F1
#
_cell.length_a   1.000
_cell.length_b   1.000
_cell.length_c   1.000
_cell.angle_alpha   90.00
_cell.angle_beta   90.00
_cell.angle_gamma   90.00
#
_symmetry.space_group_name_H-M   'P 1'
#
loop_
_entity.id
_entity.type
_entity.pdbx_description
1 polymer ?
#
loop_
_entity_poly.entity_id
_entity_poly.type
_entity_poly.pdbx_seq_one_letter_code
_entity_poly.pdbx_strand_id
1 'polypeptide(L)'
;MKTPLPSAQSFRKSQSENSIRDPGRRDFVRWLAAGLCLPFASTKNASSEVGPESPVLFAQAGTAGESPALARTQSDLGSLWPFIQAQAVRGEFPLSWLQPEFKSLPRWKRKTRGKLLELLHYSAGFTWPGVMFWDDVRTVDYLLTRPEVDKKRIGCVGLSVGGLWSCHLAALDERIKAAVVVGWMASFPRQLRRHIRNTIGHTKVVPGLYRHLDYPDVASLAMPRALLVINGSKDGLFDLDGVRACFDKLNACYKKAGAPEKCRTRLYDTPHEFNTEMQAEAWEWLRRWV
;
A
#
# COMPACT_ATOMS: atom_id res chain seq x y z
N MET A 1 34.51 -13.99 56.62
CA MET A 1 33.19 -13.35 56.79
C MET A 1 32.88 -12.58 55.52
N LYS A 2 31.81 -12.97 54.81
CA LYS A 2 31.40 -12.37 53.53
C LYS A 2 30.44 -11.21 53.79
N THR A 3 30.76 -10.04 53.25
CA THR A 3 29.92 -8.83 53.25
C THR A 3 28.69 -9.08 52.36
N PRO A 4 27.45 -8.75 52.77
CA PRO A 4 26.28 -8.98 51.92
C PRO A 4 26.15 -7.90 50.83
N LEU A 5 25.75 -8.32 49.63
CA LEU A 5 25.39 -7.43 48.52
C LEU A 5 24.11 -6.62 48.84
N PRO A 6 23.97 -5.38 48.32
CA PRO A 6 22.77 -4.57 48.58
C PRO A 6 21.51 -5.20 47.97
N SER A 7 20.40 -5.06 48.68
CA SER A 7 19.09 -5.59 48.25
C SER A 7 18.55 -4.91 46.99
N ALA A 8 17.77 -5.66 46.21
CA ALA A 8 17.19 -5.27 44.91
C ALA A 8 16.28 -4.02 44.90
N GLN A 9 16.12 -3.33 46.04
CA GLN A 9 15.38 -2.08 46.14
C GLN A 9 16.22 -0.84 45.81
N SER A 10 17.56 -0.90 45.90
CA SER A 10 18.42 0.26 45.55
C SER A 10 18.58 0.46 44.04
N PHE A 11 18.40 -0.59 43.24
CA PHE A 11 18.43 -0.51 41.76
C PHE A 11 17.15 0.03 41.12
N ARG A 12 16.05 0.15 41.88
CA ARG A 12 14.75 0.63 41.36
C ARG A 12 14.55 2.13 41.45
N LYS A 13 15.43 2.88 42.12
CA LYS A 13 15.27 4.34 42.31
C LYS A 13 15.98 5.22 41.27
N SER A 14 16.75 4.66 40.34
CA SER A 14 17.45 5.44 39.29
C SER A 14 16.88 5.26 37.88
N GLN A 15 15.68 4.68 37.74
CA GLN A 15 15.03 4.41 36.44
C GLN A 15 13.74 5.25 36.24
N SER A 16 13.56 6.34 36.99
CA SER A 16 12.33 7.13 36.97
C SER A 16 12.31 8.31 35.98
N GLU A 17 13.14 8.35 34.94
CA GLU A 17 13.16 9.49 33.99
C GLU A 17 13.08 9.14 32.49
N ASN A 18 12.76 7.90 32.10
CA ASN A 18 12.38 7.61 30.71
C ASN A 18 11.18 6.66 30.63
N SER A 19 9.99 7.20 30.90
CA SER A 19 8.72 6.54 30.59
C SER A 19 8.53 6.49 29.07
N ILE A 20 9.02 5.43 28.43
CA ILE A 20 8.54 5.03 27.11
C ILE A 20 7.05 4.72 27.30
N ARG A 21 6.16 5.61 26.82
CA ARG A 21 4.73 5.33 26.77
C ARG A 21 4.53 4.05 25.95
N ASP A 22 3.69 3.14 26.43
CA ASP A 22 3.28 2.00 25.60
C ASP A 22 2.75 2.53 24.26
N PRO A 23 3.29 2.05 23.12
CA PRO A 23 2.94 2.59 21.81
C PRO A 23 1.44 2.39 21.54
N GLY A 24 0.77 3.48 21.16
CA GLY A 24 -0.66 3.42 20.83
C GLY A 24 -0.91 2.63 19.53
N ARG A 25 -2.18 2.29 19.25
CA ARG A 25 -2.53 1.58 17.99
C ARG A 25 -2.04 2.29 16.72
N ARG A 26 -1.96 3.63 16.74
CA ARG A 26 -1.39 4.44 15.64
C ARG A 26 0.11 4.20 15.49
N ASP A 27 0.86 4.16 16.58
CA ASP A 27 2.30 3.87 16.57
C ASP A 27 2.58 2.44 16.13
N PHE A 28 1.71 1.49 16.50
CA PHE A 28 1.75 0.13 15.99
C PHE A 28 1.58 0.06 14.47
N VAL A 29 0.59 0.77 13.89
CA VAL A 29 0.41 0.83 12.43
C VAL A 29 1.60 1.52 11.77
N ARG A 30 2.11 2.62 12.33
CA ARG A 30 3.34 3.28 11.83
C ARG A 30 4.51 2.31 11.82
N TRP A 31 4.72 1.56 12.90
CA TRP A 31 5.82 0.61 13.02
C TRP A 31 5.72 -0.54 12.01
N LEU A 32 4.53 -1.14 11.86
CA LEU A 32 4.31 -2.20 10.87
C LEU A 32 4.37 -1.70 9.43
N ALA A 33 3.83 -0.51 9.15
CA ALA A 33 3.91 0.12 7.84
C ALA A 33 5.35 0.48 7.47
N ALA A 34 6.10 1.04 8.43
CA ALA A 34 7.46 1.49 8.21
C ALA A 34 8.46 0.34 8.08
N GLY A 35 8.17 -0.85 8.61
CA GLY A 35 9.09 -1.99 8.56
C GLY A 35 10.43 -1.69 9.21
N LEU A 36 10.57 -1.93 10.53
CA LEU A 36 11.85 -1.80 11.27
C LEU A 36 12.66 -0.51 11.01
N CYS A 37 12.00 0.64 10.82
CA CYS A 37 12.67 1.95 10.84
C CYS A 37 13.18 2.30 12.24
N LEU A 38 14.33 1.76 12.63
CA LEU A 38 15.27 2.48 13.50
C LEU A 38 16.22 3.26 12.58
N PRO A 39 16.32 4.59 12.71
CA PRO A 39 17.32 5.35 11.99
C PRO A 39 18.69 4.99 12.57
N PHE A 40 19.47 4.18 11.84
CA PHE A 40 20.90 4.14 12.11
C PHE A 40 21.51 5.47 11.69
N ALA A 41 22.13 6.10 12.67
CA ALA A 41 22.80 7.37 12.56
C ALA A 41 23.82 7.38 11.40
N SER A 42 23.83 8.53 10.73
CA SER A 42 24.88 9.08 9.86
C SER A 42 26.26 8.41 9.97
N THR A 43 26.74 7.86 8.85
CA THR A 43 28.15 7.98 8.48
C THR A 43 28.24 8.46 7.04
N LYS A 44 28.72 9.70 6.90
CA LYS A 44 29.16 10.32 5.65
C LYS A 44 30.18 9.42 4.93
N ASN A 45 29.99 9.28 3.62
CA ASN A 45 31.00 9.28 2.55
C ASN A 45 30.67 8.24 1.47
N ALA A 46 30.12 8.73 0.35
CA ALA A 46 30.41 8.21 -0.98
C ALA A 46 29.80 9.18 -2.00
N SER A 47 30.59 10.20 -2.34
CA SER A 47 30.42 11.02 -3.53
C SER A 47 31.40 10.55 -4.60
N SER A 48 31.00 10.77 -5.87
CA SER A 48 31.72 10.64 -7.16
C SER A 48 31.68 9.22 -7.79
N GLU A 49 31.42 9.03 -9.09
CA GLU A 49 31.68 9.84 -10.30
C GLU A 49 30.63 9.63 -11.43
N VAL A 50 30.68 10.54 -12.40
CA VAL A 50 29.82 10.71 -13.60
C VAL A 50 30.51 10.11 -14.84
N GLY A 51 29.75 9.69 -15.84
CA GLY A 51 30.23 9.57 -17.22
C GLY A 51 29.09 9.40 -18.24
N PRO A 52 28.94 10.29 -19.24
CA PRO A 52 27.88 10.22 -20.25
C PRO A 52 28.40 9.51 -21.50
N GLU A 53 27.68 8.51 -22.01
CA GLU A 53 27.69 8.15 -23.44
C GLU A 53 26.64 7.07 -23.73
N SER A 54 25.57 7.45 -24.43
CA SER A 54 24.65 6.51 -25.06
C SER A 54 24.80 6.65 -26.58
N PRO A 55 25.30 5.64 -27.30
CA PRO A 55 25.28 5.66 -28.75
C PRO A 55 23.85 5.41 -29.24
N VAL A 56 23.38 6.29 -30.11
CA VAL A 56 22.16 6.12 -30.91
C VAL A 56 22.39 4.98 -31.89
N LEU A 57 21.73 3.83 -31.69
CA LEU A 57 21.80 2.72 -32.64
C LEU A 57 20.66 2.82 -33.67
N PHE A 58 21.03 3.03 -34.93
CA PHE A 58 20.16 2.84 -36.08
C PHE A 58 19.75 1.36 -36.21
N ALA A 59 18.45 1.12 -36.39
CA ALA A 59 17.92 -0.22 -36.64
C ALA A 59 18.44 -0.74 -38.00
N GLN A 60 19.32 -1.74 -37.97
CA GLN A 60 19.60 -2.55 -39.15
C GLN A 60 18.50 -3.60 -39.31
N ALA A 61 17.88 -3.64 -40.48
CA ALA A 61 16.97 -4.69 -40.89
C ALA A 61 17.74 -6.02 -41.02
N GLY A 62 17.49 -6.95 -40.11
CA GLY A 62 18.06 -8.30 -40.17
C GLY A 62 17.50 -9.09 -41.36
N THR A 63 18.40 -9.71 -42.11
CA THR A 63 18.09 -10.64 -43.20
C THR A 63 17.33 -11.87 -42.70
N ALA A 64 16.32 -12.28 -43.46
CA ALA A 64 15.49 -13.44 -43.15
C ALA A 64 16.29 -14.74 -43.29
N GLY A 65 16.71 -15.33 -42.18
CA GLY A 65 17.20 -16.70 -42.11
C GLY A 65 16.02 -17.68 -41.99
N GLU A 66 16.10 -18.80 -42.71
CA GLU A 66 15.07 -19.85 -42.74
C GLU A 66 14.72 -20.37 -41.34
N SER A 67 13.41 -20.50 -41.06
CA SER A 67 12.90 -21.00 -39.78
C SER A 67 12.89 -22.53 -39.73
N PRO A 68 13.36 -23.17 -38.65
CA PRO A 68 13.23 -24.61 -38.47
C PRO A 68 11.76 -25.01 -38.25
N ALA A 69 11.38 -26.19 -38.74
CA ALA A 69 10.03 -26.72 -38.65
C ALA A 69 9.56 -26.85 -37.17
N LEU A 70 8.48 -26.13 -36.83
CA LEU A 70 7.90 -26.10 -35.49
C LEU A 70 7.11 -27.39 -35.18
N ALA A 71 7.30 -27.92 -33.97
CA ALA A 71 6.52 -29.04 -33.46
C ALA A 71 5.03 -28.69 -33.37
N ARG A 72 4.15 -29.61 -33.81
CA ARG A 72 2.69 -29.45 -33.79
C ARG A 72 2.18 -29.30 -32.36
N THR A 73 1.68 -28.11 -32.03
CA THR A 73 0.86 -27.87 -30.85
C THR A 73 -0.61 -28.18 -31.18
N GLN A 74 -1.40 -28.71 -30.24
CA GLN A 74 -2.85 -28.97 -30.39
C GLN A 74 -3.72 -27.69 -30.51
N SER A 75 -3.14 -26.58 -30.96
CA SER A 75 -3.84 -25.32 -31.20
C SER A 75 -4.02 -25.14 -32.70
N ASP A 76 -5.25 -24.82 -33.13
CA ASP A 76 -5.58 -24.55 -34.54
C ASP A 76 -4.81 -23.35 -35.12
N LEU A 77 -4.25 -22.50 -34.25
CA LEU A 77 -3.44 -21.33 -34.61
C LEU A 77 -1.93 -21.61 -34.59
N GLY A 78 -1.51 -22.82 -34.25
CA GLY A 78 -0.11 -23.14 -33.99
C GLY A 78 0.43 -22.39 -32.77
N SER A 79 1.76 -22.26 -32.68
CA SER A 79 2.39 -21.51 -31.60
C SER A 79 2.59 -20.06 -32.04
N LEU A 80 2.07 -19.09 -31.29
CA LEU A 80 2.40 -17.67 -31.44
C LEU A 80 3.85 -17.36 -31.03
N TRP A 81 4.61 -18.37 -30.59
CA TRP A 81 5.99 -18.25 -30.14
C TRP A 81 6.93 -17.55 -31.14
N PRO A 82 6.94 -17.87 -32.45
CA PRO A 82 7.82 -17.19 -33.40
C PRO A 82 7.50 -15.70 -33.53
N PHE A 83 6.21 -15.35 -33.50
CA PHE A 83 5.76 -13.96 -33.55
C PHE A 83 6.16 -13.19 -32.28
N ILE A 84 5.90 -13.75 -31.09
CA ILE A 84 6.31 -13.16 -29.81
C ILE A 84 7.84 -13.02 -29.73
N GLN A 85 8.57 -14.03 -30.20
CA GLN A 85 10.03 -14.02 -30.25
C GLN A 85 10.58 -12.95 -31.21
N ALA A 86 9.91 -12.68 -32.32
CA ALA A 86 10.28 -11.64 -33.27
C ALA A 86 9.99 -10.21 -32.77
N GLN A 87 8.94 -10.04 -31.96
CA GLN A 87 8.54 -8.75 -31.40
C GLN A 87 9.25 -8.40 -30.08
N ALA A 88 9.86 -9.38 -29.43
CA ALA A 88 10.57 -9.14 -28.19
C ALA A 88 11.86 -8.35 -28.44
N VAL A 89 11.89 -7.11 -27.95
CA VAL A 89 13.11 -6.31 -27.87
C VAL A 89 14.16 -7.12 -27.11
N ARG A 90 15.31 -7.41 -27.75
CA ARG A 90 16.40 -8.22 -27.16
C ARG A 90 17.19 -7.48 -26.07
N GLY A 91 16.63 -6.41 -25.51
CA GLY A 91 17.18 -5.59 -24.42
C GLY A 91 16.24 -5.50 -23.21
N GLU A 92 16.83 -5.63 -22.02
CA GLU A 92 16.28 -5.35 -20.67
C GLU A 92 15.02 -6.10 -20.19
N PHE A 93 14.81 -7.36 -20.59
CA PHE A 93 13.86 -8.24 -19.89
C PHE A 93 14.58 -9.41 -19.23
N PRO A 94 15.21 -9.21 -18.05
CA PRO A 94 16.03 -10.22 -17.37
C PRO A 94 15.23 -11.44 -16.87
N LEU A 95 13.90 -11.38 -16.92
CA LEU A 95 12.97 -12.46 -16.58
C LEU A 95 12.16 -12.95 -17.79
N SER A 96 12.47 -12.49 -19.01
CA SER A 96 11.76 -12.95 -20.21
C SER A 96 11.97 -14.44 -20.44
N TRP A 97 10.90 -15.19 -20.73
CA TRP A 97 10.98 -16.61 -21.09
C TRP A 97 11.80 -16.88 -22.37
N LEU A 98 12.10 -15.83 -23.13
CA LEU A 98 12.97 -15.88 -24.29
C LEU A 98 14.45 -16.01 -23.92
N GLN A 99 14.83 -15.71 -22.67
CA GLN A 99 16.21 -15.90 -22.22
C GLN A 99 16.59 -17.39 -22.23
N PRO A 100 17.80 -17.76 -22.69
CA PRO A 100 18.23 -19.16 -22.78
C PRO A 100 18.18 -19.92 -21.46
N GLU A 101 18.38 -19.24 -20.33
CA GLU A 101 18.40 -19.83 -18.99
C GLU A 101 17.04 -20.31 -18.45
N PHE A 102 15.93 -19.86 -19.05
CA PHE A 102 14.57 -20.15 -18.57
C PHE A 102 13.85 -21.19 -19.44
N LYS A 103 14.40 -22.41 -19.50
CA LYS A 103 13.74 -23.57 -20.12
C LYS A 103 12.95 -24.44 -19.12
N SER A 104 12.84 -24.00 -17.87
CA SER A 104 12.20 -24.75 -16.79
C SER A 104 11.31 -23.83 -15.95
N LEU A 105 10.01 -24.13 -15.92
CA LEU A 105 9.01 -23.37 -15.14
C LEU A 105 9.28 -23.36 -13.64
N PRO A 106 9.64 -24.47 -13.00
CA PRO A 106 10.06 -24.45 -11.60
C PRO A 106 11.26 -23.52 -11.34
N ARG A 107 12.28 -23.54 -12.22
CA ARG A 107 13.49 -22.71 -12.07
C ARG A 107 13.19 -21.22 -12.28
N TRP A 108 12.43 -20.89 -13.32
CA TRP A 108 11.99 -19.52 -13.58
C TRP A 108 11.14 -18.98 -12.43
N LYS A 109 10.12 -19.72 -11.98
CA LYS A 109 9.27 -19.32 -10.84
C LYS A 109 10.10 -19.04 -9.58
N ARG A 110 11.15 -19.83 -9.32
CA ARG A 110 12.04 -19.61 -8.18
C ARG A 110 12.77 -18.26 -8.29
N LYS A 111 13.38 -17.95 -9.44
CA LYS A 111 14.09 -16.68 -9.68
C LYS A 111 13.15 -15.47 -9.66
N THR A 112 12.01 -15.58 -10.35
CA THR A 112 11.00 -14.51 -10.44
C THR A 112 10.37 -14.20 -9.08
N ARG A 113 10.11 -15.21 -8.23
CA ARG A 113 9.62 -14.99 -6.87
C ARG A 113 10.61 -14.18 -6.03
N GLY A 114 11.91 -14.50 -6.12
CA GLY A 114 12.96 -13.73 -5.45
C GLY A 114 12.96 -12.27 -5.90
N LYS A 115 12.90 -12.04 -7.22
CA LYS A 115 12.86 -10.69 -7.79
C LYS A 115 11.60 -9.91 -7.42
N LEU A 116 10.45 -10.58 -7.31
CA LEU A 116 9.21 -9.94 -6.83
C LEU A 116 9.35 -9.45 -5.39
N LEU A 117 9.92 -10.26 -4.50
CA LEU A 117 10.15 -9.86 -3.10
C LEU A 117 11.15 -8.70 -2.99
N GLU A 118 12.19 -8.72 -3.84
CA GLU A 118 13.17 -7.64 -3.95
C GLU A 118 12.52 -6.33 -4.43
N LEU A 119 11.76 -6.36 -5.52
CA LEU A 119 11.09 -5.19 -6.10
C LEU A 119 10.01 -4.60 -5.18
N LEU A 120 9.40 -5.43 -4.32
CA LEU A 120 8.44 -5.00 -3.30
C LEU A 120 9.11 -4.61 -1.98
N HIS A 121 10.45 -4.55 -1.97
CA HIS A 121 11.31 -4.18 -0.85
C HIS A 121 11.22 -5.06 0.41
N TYR A 122 10.56 -6.22 0.32
CA TYR A 122 10.43 -7.15 1.45
C TYR A 122 11.78 -7.63 1.97
N SER A 123 12.75 -7.84 1.08
CA SER A 123 14.10 -8.28 1.46
C SER A 123 14.88 -7.25 2.29
N ALA A 124 14.52 -5.97 2.21
CA ALA A 124 15.15 -4.90 2.96
C ALA A 124 14.42 -4.60 4.30
N GLY A 125 13.43 -5.41 4.68
CA GLY A 125 12.60 -5.17 5.87
C GLY A 125 11.47 -4.16 5.66
N PHE A 126 11.34 -3.60 4.44
CA PHE A 126 10.29 -2.65 4.06
C PHE A 126 9.16 -3.35 3.32
N THR A 127 8.11 -2.59 3.03
CA THR A 127 7.01 -3.04 2.19
C THR A 127 6.69 -1.95 1.17
N TRP A 128 6.28 -2.34 -0.04
CA TRP A 128 5.82 -1.36 -1.04
C TRP A 128 4.71 -0.44 -0.49
N PRO A 129 3.66 -0.92 0.20
CA PRO A 129 2.69 -0.03 0.87
C PRO A 129 3.33 0.93 1.86
N GLY A 130 4.33 0.48 2.64
CA GLY A 130 5.06 1.31 3.59
C GLY A 130 5.76 2.50 2.93
N VAL A 131 6.40 2.27 1.78
CA VAL A 131 7.01 3.32 0.96
C VAL A 131 5.94 4.31 0.50
N MET A 132 4.81 3.81 -0.03
CA MET A 132 3.72 4.67 -0.51
C MET A 132 3.10 5.50 0.62
N PHE A 133 2.83 4.91 1.79
CA PHE A 133 2.25 5.64 2.93
C PHE A 133 3.21 6.70 3.48
N TRP A 134 4.52 6.43 3.44
CA TRP A 134 5.51 7.43 3.80
C TRP A 134 5.52 8.58 2.80
N ASP A 135 5.48 8.27 1.51
CA ASP A 135 5.42 9.26 0.43
C ASP A 135 4.17 10.16 0.55
N ASP A 136 3.00 9.58 0.88
CA ASP A 136 1.77 10.33 1.17
C ASP A 136 1.97 11.32 2.34
N VAL A 137 2.63 10.90 3.43
CA VAL A 137 2.96 11.76 4.58
C VAL A 137 3.94 12.87 4.19
N ARG A 138 4.95 12.57 3.37
CA ARG A 138 5.89 13.56 2.83
C ARG A 138 5.22 14.55 1.88
N THR A 139 4.21 14.10 1.13
CA THR A 139 3.38 14.99 0.30
C THR A 139 2.66 16.03 1.16
N VAL A 140 2.15 15.65 2.33
CA VAL A 140 1.59 16.61 3.29
C VAL A 140 2.65 17.59 3.80
N ASP A 141 3.87 17.13 4.08
CA ASP A 141 4.97 18.05 4.46
C ASP A 141 5.23 19.11 3.39
N TYR A 142 5.28 18.69 2.13
CA TYR A 142 5.44 19.61 1.00
C TYR A 142 4.27 20.59 0.90
N LEU A 143 3.02 20.12 0.99
CA LEU A 143 1.83 20.99 0.94
C LEU A 143 1.89 22.11 2.00
N LEU A 144 2.42 21.83 3.19
CA LEU A 144 2.55 22.84 4.25
C LEU A 144 3.61 23.92 3.99
N THR A 145 4.47 23.73 2.98
CA THR A 145 5.43 24.76 2.54
C THR A 145 4.80 25.79 1.61
N ARG A 146 3.63 25.47 1.04
CA ARG A 146 2.97 26.27 0.00
C ARG A 146 2.20 27.44 0.62
N PRO A 147 2.42 28.69 0.20
CA PRO A 147 1.69 29.85 0.74
C PRO A 147 0.19 29.80 0.41
N GLU A 148 -0.21 29.13 -0.66
CA GLU A 148 -1.61 28.94 -1.09
C GLU A 148 -2.39 27.90 -0.27
N VAL A 149 -1.72 27.14 0.62
CA VAL A 149 -2.35 26.07 1.42
C VAL A 149 -2.66 26.55 2.83
N ASP A 150 -3.94 26.48 3.23
CA ASP A 150 -4.29 26.60 4.65
C ASP A 150 -3.91 25.32 5.41
N LYS A 151 -2.85 25.44 6.21
CA LYS A 151 -2.27 24.36 7.01
C LYS A 151 -3.24 23.75 8.02
N LYS A 152 -4.32 24.44 8.39
CA LYS A 152 -5.35 23.94 9.31
C LYS A 152 -6.46 23.18 8.59
N ARG A 153 -6.53 23.30 7.26
CA ARG A 153 -7.59 22.77 6.41
C ARG A 153 -7.02 21.85 5.33
N ILE A 154 -6.57 20.67 5.73
CA ILE A 154 -6.11 19.63 4.80
C ILE A 154 -7.04 18.42 4.86
N GLY A 155 -7.49 17.95 3.70
CA GLY A 155 -8.24 16.71 3.56
C GLY A 155 -7.67 15.83 2.46
N CYS A 156 -8.09 14.56 2.42
CA CYS A 156 -7.70 13.63 1.37
C CYS A 156 -8.92 12.88 0.82
N VAL A 157 -8.85 12.48 -0.44
CA VAL A 157 -9.89 11.71 -1.13
C VAL A 157 -9.23 10.74 -2.09
N GLY A 158 -9.80 9.55 -2.22
CA GLY A 158 -9.33 8.60 -3.22
C GLY A 158 -10.30 7.46 -3.49
N LEU A 159 -10.28 7.00 -4.73
CA LEU A 159 -11.03 5.85 -5.24
C LEU A 159 -10.13 4.61 -5.28
N SER A 160 -10.68 3.46 -4.89
CA SER A 160 -10.04 2.15 -5.01
C SER A 160 -8.71 2.10 -4.25
N VAL A 161 -7.59 1.89 -4.93
CA VAL A 161 -6.26 1.98 -4.31
C VAL A 161 -6.01 3.38 -3.71
N GLY A 162 -6.57 4.44 -4.29
CA GLY A 162 -6.57 5.76 -3.67
C GLY A 162 -7.36 5.83 -2.36
N GLY A 163 -8.38 4.99 -2.20
CA GLY A 163 -9.11 4.82 -0.95
C GLY A 163 -8.25 4.15 0.14
N LEU A 164 -7.43 3.16 -0.24
CA LEU A 164 -6.42 2.57 0.66
C LEU A 164 -5.47 3.64 1.19
N TRP A 165 -4.91 4.44 0.28
CA TRP A 165 -3.98 5.51 0.62
C TRP A 165 -4.65 6.57 1.49
N SER A 166 -5.85 7.02 1.12
CA SER A 166 -6.62 8.01 1.91
C SER A 166 -6.91 7.53 3.33
N CYS A 167 -7.30 6.26 3.52
CA CYS A 167 -7.60 5.75 4.86
C CYS A 167 -6.33 5.58 5.71
N HIS A 168 -5.21 5.16 5.10
CA HIS A 168 -3.93 5.04 5.81
C HIS A 168 -3.33 6.41 6.13
N LEU A 169 -3.34 7.36 5.19
CA LEU A 169 -2.87 8.72 5.43
C LEU A 169 -3.65 9.39 6.56
N ALA A 170 -4.98 9.26 6.56
CA ALA A 170 -5.82 9.78 7.64
C ALA A 170 -5.57 9.10 9.01
N ALA A 171 -5.21 7.82 9.00
CA ALA A 171 -4.85 7.08 10.21
C ALA A 171 -3.46 7.48 10.75
N LEU A 172 -2.50 7.65 9.85
CA LEU A 172 -1.08 7.86 10.15
C LEU A 172 -0.72 9.33 10.41
N ASP A 173 -1.44 10.27 9.82
CA ASP A 173 -1.13 11.70 9.89
C ASP A 173 -2.28 12.52 10.48
N GLU A 174 -1.99 13.27 11.54
CA GLU A 174 -3.01 14.03 12.26
C GLU A 174 -3.38 15.37 11.62
N ARG A 175 -2.64 15.74 10.58
CA ARG A 175 -2.84 16.99 9.84
C ARG A 175 -4.00 16.88 8.86
N ILE A 176 -4.29 15.68 8.37
CA ILE A 176 -5.52 15.39 7.62
C ILE A 176 -6.72 15.54 8.54
N LYS A 177 -7.61 16.50 8.27
CA LYS A 177 -8.80 16.81 9.09
C LYS A 177 -10.06 16.10 8.61
N ALA A 178 -10.12 15.77 7.33
CA ALA A 178 -11.18 14.97 6.75
C ALA A 178 -10.65 14.03 5.67
N ALA A 179 -11.19 12.82 5.61
CA ALA A 179 -10.87 11.82 4.60
C ALA A 179 -12.14 11.31 3.91
N VAL A 180 -12.03 11.06 2.61
CA VAL A 180 -13.07 10.41 1.81
C VAL A 180 -12.46 9.15 1.17
N VAL A 181 -13.04 8.00 1.50
CA VAL A 181 -12.57 6.68 1.04
C VAL A 181 -13.63 6.08 0.14
N VAL A 182 -13.34 5.99 -1.16
CA VAL A 182 -14.30 5.51 -2.17
C VAL A 182 -13.88 4.15 -2.70
N GLY A 183 -14.81 3.20 -2.78
CA GLY A 183 -14.62 1.91 -3.47
C GLY A 183 -13.47 1.07 -2.91
N TRP A 184 -13.23 1.10 -1.60
CA TRP A 184 -12.12 0.36 -0.98
C TRP A 184 -12.54 -0.44 0.26
N MET A 185 -13.45 0.10 1.05
CA MET A 185 -13.66 -0.40 2.41
C MET A 185 -14.54 -1.64 2.42
N ALA A 186 -14.01 -2.71 3.01
CA ALA A 186 -14.73 -3.93 3.35
C ALA A 186 -14.04 -4.59 4.55
N SER A 187 -14.69 -5.54 5.21
CA SER A 187 -14.03 -6.40 6.19
C SER A 187 -13.09 -7.39 5.49
N PHE A 188 -11.80 -7.34 5.83
CA PHE A 188 -10.74 -8.17 5.28
C PHE A 188 -10.98 -9.68 5.50
N PRO A 189 -11.38 -10.17 6.70
CA PRO A 189 -11.78 -11.56 6.88
C PRO A 189 -12.92 -12.04 5.97
N ARG A 190 -13.88 -11.16 5.66
CA ARG A 190 -14.99 -11.49 4.74
C ARG A 190 -14.50 -11.49 3.30
N GLN A 191 -13.69 -10.50 2.93
CA GLN A 191 -13.08 -10.38 1.62
C GLN A 191 -12.18 -11.57 1.25
N LEU A 192 -11.45 -12.13 2.22
CA LEU A 192 -10.62 -13.33 2.06
C LEU A 192 -11.39 -14.55 1.53
N ARG A 193 -12.70 -14.65 1.83
CA ARG A 193 -13.53 -15.80 1.43
C ARG A 193 -13.79 -15.88 -0.07
N ARG A 194 -13.66 -14.79 -0.81
CA ARG A 194 -13.93 -14.73 -2.26
C ARG A 194 -12.76 -15.17 -3.16
N HIS A 195 -11.70 -15.75 -2.61
CA HIS A 195 -10.44 -16.05 -3.30
C HIS A 195 -9.85 -14.79 -3.96
N ILE A 196 -8.91 -14.14 -3.25
CA ILE A 196 -8.32 -12.83 -3.54
C ILE A 196 -7.47 -12.81 -4.84
N ARG A 197 -8.04 -13.15 -5.99
CA ARG A 197 -7.31 -13.18 -7.25
C ARG A 197 -7.08 -11.78 -7.80
N ASN A 198 -8.00 -10.85 -7.53
CA ASN A 198 -8.05 -9.54 -8.19
C ASN A 198 -8.12 -8.32 -7.25
N THR A 199 -8.07 -8.52 -5.93
CA THR A 199 -8.40 -7.45 -4.96
C THR A 199 -7.23 -7.03 -4.06
N ILE A 200 -6.47 -8.00 -3.54
CA ILE A 200 -5.38 -7.74 -2.56
C ILE A 200 -4.10 -8.39 -3.06
N GLY A 201 -3.32 -7.62 -3.83
CA GLY A 201 -1.99 -8.02 -4.28
C GLY A 201 -0.91 -7.63 -3.27
N HIS A 202 0.30 -8.18 -3.43
CA HIS A 202 1.45 -7.85 -2.58
C HIS A 202 1.80 -6.35 -2.55
N THR A 203 1.39 -5.57 -3.56
CA THR A 203 1.54 -4.11 -3.59
C THR A 203 0.65 -3.36 -2.59
N LYS A 204 -0.27 -4.04 -1.91
CA LYS A 204 -1.27 -3.44 -1.00
C LYS A 204 -1.24 -4.06 0.41
N VAL A 205 -0.56 -5.19 0.58
CA VAL A 205 -0.52 -5.92 1.86
C VAL A 205 0.65 -5.45 2.70
N VAL A 206 0.34 -5.00 3.91
CA VAL A 206 1.32 -4.87 5.00
C VAL A 206 1.37 -6.22 5.74
N PRO A 207 2.46 -7.01 5.61
CA PRO A 207 2.57 -8.28 6.31
C PRO A 207 2.45 -8.10 7.82
N GLY A 208 1.71 -8.99 8.48
CA GLY A 208 1.49 -8.94 9.94
C GLY A 208 0.35 -8.01 10.38
N LEU A 209 0.01 -6.96 9.63
CA LEU A 209 -1.05 -5.99 10.02
C LEU A 209 -2.41 -6.67 10.21
N TYR A 210 -2.83 -7.47 9.24
CA TYR A 210 -4.16 -8.11 9.24
C TYR A 210 -4.33 -9.25 10.25
N ARG A 211 -3.28 -9.57 11.02
CA ARG A 211 -3.39 -10.43 12.21
C ARG A 211 -3.98 -9.69 13.40
N HIS A 212 -3.92 -8.36 13.38
CA HIS A 212 -4.27 -7.51 14.51
C HIS A 212 -5.36 -6.48 14.16
N LEU A 213 -5.37 -5.99 12.91
CA LEU A 213 -6.26 -4.90 12.47
C LEU A 213 -6.88 -5.23 11.11
N ASP A 214 -8.19 -5.05 11.02
CA ASP A 214 -8.95 -5.05 9.76
C ASP A 214 -8.85 -3.67 9.07
N TYR A 215 -9.26 -3.54 7.81
CA TYR A 215 -9.37 -2.25 7.12
C TYR A 215 -10.18 -1.20 7.91
N PRO A 216 -11.41 -1.50 8.42
CA PRO A 216 -12.13 -0.58 9.30
C PRO A 216 -11.38 -0.22 10.59
N ASP A 217 -10.54 -1.11 11.13
CA ASP A 217 -9.76 -0.76 12.33
C ASP A 217 -8.73 0.32 12.01
N VAL A 218 -8.00 0.19 10.90
CA VAL A 218 -7.03 1.20 10.46
C VAL A 218 -7.74 2.52 10.19
N ALA A 219 -8.83 2.51 9.42
CA ALA A 219 -9.60 3.72 9.13
C ALA A 219 -10.16 4.39 10.40
N SER A 220 -10.57 3.60 11.40
CA SER A 220 -11.06 4.13 12.69
C SER A 220 -9.98 4.89 13.47
N LEU A 221 -8.69 4.67 13.20
CA LEU A 221 -7.61 5.46 13.83
C LEU A 221 -7.64 6.93 13.40
N ALA A 222 -8.42 7.32 12.40
CA ALA A 222 -8.66 8.72 12.07
C ALA A 222 -9.52 9.44 13.12
N MET A 223 -10.26 8.72 13.98
CA MET A 223 -11.11 9.33 14.99
C MET A 223 -10.34 10.33 15.89
N PRO A 224 -10.99 11.44 16.32
CA PRO A 224 -12.37 11.85 16.00
C PRO A 224 -12.49 12.67 14.69
N ARG A 225 -11.48 12.63 13.81
CA ARG A 225 -11.47 13.41 12.56
C ARG A 225 -12.47 12.84 11.55
N ALA A 226 -12.89 13.68 10.62
CA ALA A 226 -14.00 13.35 9.74
C ALA A 226 -13.62 12.25 8.74
N LEU A 227 -14.43 11.21 8.63
CA LEU A 227 -14.29 10.11 7.68
C LEU A 227 -15.60 9.85 6.95
N LEU A 228 -15.57 9.97 5.62
CA LEU A 228 -16.64 9.53 4.72
C LEU A 228 -16.17 8.27 3.99
N VAL A 229 -16.98 7.23 4.02
CA VAL A 229 -16.73 5.99 3.28
C VAL A 229 -17.86 5.76 2.29
N ILE A 230 -17.52 5.58 1.02
CA ILE A 230 -18.45 5.35 -0.08
C ILE A 230 -18.10 4.02 -0.76
N ASN A 231 -19.07 3.15 -0.99
CA ASN A 231 -18.90 1.94 -1.80
C ASN A 231 -20.08 1.77 -2.78
N GLY A 232 -19.84 1.09 -3.89
CA GLY A 232 -20.89 0.64 -4.81
C GLY A 232 -21.50 -0.68 -4.33
N SER A 233 -22.83 -0.82 -4.38
CA SER A 233 -23.54 -2.07 -4.05
C SER A 233 -23.31 -3.18 -5.08
N LYS A 234 -23.00 -2.80 -6.34
CA LYS A 234 -22.72 -3.69 -7.47
C LYS A 234 -21.22 -3.81 -7.74
N ASP A 235 -20.38 -3.37 -6.80
CA ASP A 235 -18.94 -3.49 -6.90
C ASP A 235 -18.52 -4.98 -6.95
N GLY A 236 -17.95 -5.40 -8.07
CA GLY A 236 -17.50 -6.78 -8.25
C GLY A 236 -16.21 -7.12 -7.50
N LEU A 237 -15.48 -6.10 -7.01
CA LEU A 237 -14.23 -6.24 -6.29
C LEU A 237 -14.45 -6.41 -4.79
N PHE A 238 -15.42 -5.71 -4.19
CA PHE A 238 -15.64 -5.74 -2.73
C PHE A 238 -16.97 -6.39 -2.38
N ASP A 239 -16.92 -7.47 -1.61
CA ASP A 239 -18.13 -8.19 -1.20
C ASP A 239 -19.05 -7.31 -0.33
N LEU A 240 -20.33 -7.27 -0.68
CA LEU A 240 -21.32 -6.40 -0.05
C LEU A 240 -21.49 -6.68 1.45
N ASP A 241 -21.40 -7.94 1.89
CA ASP A 241 -21.45 -8.27 3.32
C ASP A 241 -20.18 -7.80 4.04
N GLY A 242 -19.04 -7.84 3.34
CA GLY A 242 -17.79 -7.21 3.76
C GLY A 242 -17.93 -5.71 3.95
N VAL A 243 -18.53 -5.01 2.98
CA VAL A 243 -18.78 -3.56 3.02
C VAL A 243 -19.69 -3.20 4.19
N ARG A 244 -20.83 -3.88 4.34
CA ARG A 244 -21.79 -3.65 5.44
C ARG A 244 -21.15 -3.85 6.81
N ALA A 245 -20.40 -4.94 7.00
CA ALA A 245 -19.70 -5.19 8.25
C ALA A 245 -18.65 -4.11 8.58
N CYS A 246 -17.99 -3.57 7.55
CA CYS A 246 -17.09 -2.44 7.71
C CYS A 246 -17.85 -1.18 8.16
N PHE A 247 -18.99 -0.88 7.54
CA PHE A 247 -19.80 0.30 7.86
C PHE A 247 -20.30 0.25 9.30
N ASP A 248 -20.85 -0.90 9.72
CA ASP A 248 -21.34 -1.11 11.08
C ASP A 248 -20.24 -0.86 12.11
N LYS A 249 -19.05 -1.40 11.85
CA LYS A 249 -17.89 -1.25 12.74
C LYS A 249 -17.42 0.20 12.84
N LEU A 250 -17.29 0.92 11.72
CA LEU A 250 -16.87 2.32 11.72
C LEU A 250 -17.87 3.21 12.46
N ASN A 251 -19.16 3.07 12.16
CA ASN A 251 -20.21 3.84 12.83
C ASN A 251 -20.25 3.55 14.34
N ALA A 252 -20.08 2.29 14.74
CA ALA A 252 -19.98 1.93 16.16
C ALA A 252 -18.76 2.54 16.86
N CYS A 253 -17.60 2.54 16.18
CA CYS A 253 -16.38 3.16 16.70
C CYS A 253 -16.55 4.67 16.92
N TYR A 254 -17.04 5.39 15.91
CA TYR A 254 -17.23 6.84 15.99
C TYR A 254 -18.31 7.25 17.00
N LYS A 255 -19.39 6.46 17.10
CA LYS A 255 -20.40 6.64 18.16
C LYS A 255 -19.78 6.48 19.54
N LYS A 256 -18.95 5.45 19.75
CA LYS A 256 -18.25 5.22 21.02
C LYS A 256 -17.23 6.31 21.34
N ALA A 257 -16.61 6.89 20.31
CA ALA A 257 -15.69 8.02 20.45
C ALA A 257 -16.39 9.36 20.71
N GLY A 258 -17.73 9.40 20.77
CA GLY A 258 -18.51 10.62 21.02
C GLY A 258 -18.57 11.57 19.82
N ALA A 259 -18.27 11.09 18.61
CA ALA A 259 -18.26 11.91 17.39
C ALA A 259 -19.02 11.22 16.22
N PRO A 260 -20.26 10.74 16.42
CA PRO A 260 -21.00 10.01 15.38
C PRO A 260 -21.20 10.82 14.09
N GLU A 261 -21.29 12.14 14.17
CA GLU A 261 -21.44 13.06 13.02
C GLU A 261 -20.18 13.15 12.16
N LYS A 262 -19.03 12.72 12.68
CA LYS A 262 -17.73 12.70 11.99
C LYS A 262 -17.49 11.40 11.21
N CYS A 263 -18.42 10.45 11.23
CA CYS A 263 -18.37 9.28 10.36
C CYS A 263 -19.65 9.18 9.54
N ARG A 264 -19.49 9.05 8.23
CA ARG A 264 -20.60 8.79 7.32
C ARG A 264 -20.22 7.65 6.41
N THR A 265 -21.12 6.68 6.27
CA THR A 265 -20.95 5.53 5.38
C THR A 265 -22.08 5.49 4.37
N ARG A 266 -21.75 5.31 3.09
CA ARG A 266 -22.68 5.43 1.97
C ARG A 266 -22.53 4.29 0.99
N LEU A 267 -23.68 3.75 0.59
CA LEU A 267 -23.77 2.70 -0.42
C LEU A 267 -24.59 3.23 -1.59
N TYR A 268 -23.99 3.23 -2.78
CA TYR A 268 -24.63 3.70 -4.01
C TYR A 268 -24.94 2.52 -4.93
N ASP A 269 -26.03 2.59 -5.71
CA ASP A 269 -26.46 1.49 -6.58
C ASP A 269 -25.67 1.38 -7.90
N THR A 270 -24.36 1.21 -7.77
CA THR A 270 -23.35 1.45 -8.83
C THR A 270 -22.25 0.39 -8.78
N PRO A 271 -21.53 0.17 -9.89
CA PRO A 271 -20.35 -0.68 -9.91
C PRO A 271 -19.15 0.00 -9.21
N HIS A 272 -17.94 -0.47 -9.48
CA HIS A 272 -16.72 0.12 -8.93
C HIS A 272 -16.36 1.44 -9.62
N GLU A 273 -16.85 2.56 -9.11
CA GLU A 273 -16.68 3.89 -9.71
C GLU A 273 -16.73 5.04 -8.68
N PHE A 274 -16.47 6.26 -9.14
CA PHE A 274 -16.66 7.49 -8.38
C PHE A 274 -17.40 8.53 -9.25
N ASN A 275 -18.71 8.34 -9.41
CA ASN A 275 -19.53 9.15 -10.29
C ASN A 275 -19.84 10.55 -9.72
N THR A 276 -20.53 11.38 -10.51
CA THR A 276 -20.81 12.78 -10.18
C THR A 276 -21.58 12.95 -8.88
N GLU A 277 -22.53 12.07 -8.57
CA GLU A 277 -23.34 12.16 -7.35
C GLU A 277 -22.48 11.86 -6.10
N MET A 278 -21.67 10.81 -6.17
CA MET A 278 -20.71 10.49 -5.11
C MET A 278 -19.69 11.61 -4.90
N GLN A 279 -19.19 12.20 -6.00
CA GLN A 279 -18.26 13.33 -5.97
C GLN A 279 -18.90 14.55 -5.28
N ALA A 280 -20.15 14.85 -5.59
CA ALA A 280 -20.87 15.95 -4.94
C ALA A 280 -20.93 15.77 -3.40
N GLU A 281 -21.24 14.56 -2.92
CA GLU A 281 -21.24 14.26 -1.48
C GLU A 281 -19.82 14.33 -0.88
N ALA A 282 -18.81 13.83 -1.59
CA ALA A 282 -17.42 13.94 -1.16
C ALA A 282 -16.97 15.40 -0.98
N TRP A 283 -17.31 16.27 -1.93
CA TRP A 283 -16.97 17.70 -1.87
C TRP A 283 -17.76 18.45 -0.80
N GLU A 284 -19.04 18.09 -0.58
CA GLU A 284 -19.81 18.60 0.56
C GLU A 284 -19.17 18.22 1.89
N TRP A 285 -18.75 16.95 2.03
CA TRP A 285 -18.10 16.44 3.23
C TRP A 285 -16.79 17.16 3.53
N LEU A 286 -15.93 17.30 2.52
CA LEU A 286 -14.68 18.04 2.68
C LEU A 286 -14.95 19.50 3.03
N ARG A 287 -15.86 20.20 2.32
CA ARG A 287 -16.21 21.60 2.62
C ARG A 287 -16.70 21.81 4.05
N ARG A 288 -17.41 20.83 4.61
CA ARG A 288 -17.92 20.88 5.99
C ARG A 288 -16.82 20.80 7.04
N TRP A 289 -15.74 20.06 6.76
CA TRP A 289 -14.75 19.66 7.76
C TRP A 289 -13.33 20.20 7.51
N VAL A 290 -13.12 20.76 6.32
CA VAL A 290 -11.88 21.36 5.83
C VAL A 290 -12.22 22.75 5.33
#